data_AF-A0A0R1QMJ3-F1
#
_entry.id   AF-A0A0R1QMJ3-F1
#
_cell.length_a   1.000
_cell.length_b   1.000
_cell.length_c   1.000
_cell.angle_alpha   90.00
_cell.angle_beta   90.00
_cell.angle_gamma   90.00
#
_symmetry.space_group_name_H-M   'P 1'
#
loop_
_entity.id
_entity.type
_entity.pdbx_description
1 polymer ?
#
loop_
_entity_poly.entity_id
_entity_poly.type
_entity_poly.pdbx_seq_one_letter_code
_entity_poly.pdbx_strand_id
1 'polypeptide(L)'
;MAKLTPHLAPDKRLLLTFEDGVGPYSQHAMIHMQVQFTINVIPDSDDATDYDVDLPSNLGPVGIKGYSQEDLDEHLSLKYVPNMSIFTLSGDGGDIDDNVQFIDFTES
;
A
#
# COMPACT_ATOMS: atom_id res chain seq x y z
N MET A 1 -4.63 -2.11 12.60
CA MET A 1 -4.04 -0.86 13.12
C MET A 1 -2.69 -1.12 13.82
N ALA A 2 -2.60 -1.95 14.87
CA ALA A 2 -1.36 -2.15 15.65
C ALA A 2 -0.10 -2.59 14.85
N LYS A 3 -0.26 -3.22 13.67
CA LYS A 3 0.89 -3.72 12.88
C LYS A 3 1.62 -2.62 12.09
N LEU A 4 0.93 -1.59 11.61
CA LEU A 4 1.54 -0.51 10.81
C LEU A 4 2.05 0.63 11.69
N THR A 5 1.37 0.93 12.79
CA THR A 5 1.70 2.07 13.68
C THR A 5 3.18 2.16 14.09
N PRO A 6 3.89 1.07 14.43
CA PRO A 6 5.32 1.13 14.78
C PRO A 6 6.23 1.63 13.65
N HIS A 7 5.77 1.53 12.40
CA HIS A 7 6.54 1.90 11.21
C HIS A 7 6.21 3.31 10.72
N LEU A 8 5.23 4.00 11.32
CA LEU A 8 4.83 5.35 10.95
C LEU A 8 5.60 6.40 11.75
N ALA A 9 6.17 7.38 11.06
CA ALA A 9 6.88 8.51 11.66
C ALA A 9 6.84 9.73 10.72
N PRO A 10 7.08 10.97 11.20
CA PRO A 10 7.03 12.16 10.35
C PRO A 10 8.05 12.20 9.20
N ASP A 11 9.12 11.43 9.30
CA ASP A 11 10.18 11.27 8.29
C ASP A 11 9.93 10.07 7.35
N LYS A 12 8.72 9.52 7.38
CA LYS A 12 8.31 8.37 6.57
C LYS A 12 7.00 8.64 5.85
N ARG A 13 6.83 7.98 4.71
CA ARG A 13 5.62 8.02 3.88
C ARG A 13 5.03 6.62 3.73
N LEU A 14 3.69 6.56 3.73
CA LEU A 14 2.92 5.35 3.50
C LEU A 14 2.44 5.32 2.04
N LEU A 15 2.62 4.19 1.35
CA LEU A 15 2.22 4.01 -0.04
C LEU A 15 1.30 2.79 -0.19
N LEU A 16 0.21 2.91 -0.93
CA LEU A 16 -0.54 1.77 -1.44
C LEU A 16 -0.10 1.55 -2.89
N THR A 17 0.70 0.52 -3.11
CA THR A 17 1.45 0.29 -4.34
C THR A 17 0.74 -0.71 -5.22
N PHE A 18 0.32 -0.29 -6.41
CA PHE A 18 -0.15 -1.20 -7.45
C PHE A 18 1.04 -1.94 -8.08
N GLU A 19 0.98 -3.28 -8.08
CA GLU A 19 2.08 -4.16 -8.45
C GLU A 19 2.14 -4.46 -9.96
N ASP A 20 2.54 -3.45 -10.73
CA ASP A 20 2.71 -3.52 -12.19
C ASP A 20 4.17 -3.47 -12.66
N GLY A 21 5.11 -3.37 -11.72
CA GLY A 21 6.55 -3.24 -12.00
C GLY A 21 7.01 -1.82 -12.34
N VAL A 22 6.14 -0.81 -12.25
CA VAL A 22 6.50 0.59 -12.45
C VAL A 22 6.96 1.21 -11.12
N GLY A 23 8.07 1.95 -11.17
CA GLY A 23 8.63 2.64 -10.03
C GLY A 23 9.46 1.75 -9.09
N PRO A 24 10.24 2.37 -8.18
CA PRO A 24 11.24 1.66 -7.37
C PRO A 24 10.65 0.77 -6.27
N TYR A 25 9.39 0.99 -5.89
CA TYR A 25 8.74 0.26 -4.79
C TYR A 25 7.76 -0.83 -5.26
N SER A 26 7.55 -0.98 -6.57
CA SER A 26 6.79 -2.10 -7.12
C SER A 26 7.72 -3.29 -7.36
N GLN A 27 7.37 -4.45 -6.82
CA GLN A 27 8.23 -5.64 -6.75
C GLN A 27 8.28 -6.49 -8.03
N HIS A 28 7.83 -5.97 -9.19
CA HIS A 28 7.68 -6.69 -10.46
C HIS A 28 6.70 -7.89 -10.38
N ALA A 29 5.98 -8.13 -11.48
CA ALA A 29 4.94 -9.15 -11.69
C ALA A 29 5.39 -10.65 -11.59
N MET A 30 6.50 -10.95 -10.91
CA MET A 30 7.02 -12.32 -10.75
C MET A 30 6.40 -13.10 -9.59
N ILE A 31 5.61 -12.46 -8.73
CA ILE A 31 4.83 -13.14 -7.69
C ILE A 31 3.39 -13.24 -8.20
N HIS A 32 3.02 -14.45 -8.62
CA HIS A 32 1.66 -15.02 -8.80
C HIS A 32 0.49 -14.04 -8.97
N MET A 33 -0.33 -14.27 -10.00
CA MET A 33 -1.54 -13.57 -10.49
C MET A 33 -2.61 -13.11 -9.45
N GLN A 34 -2.37 -13.20 -8.14
CA GLN A 34 -3.30 -12.85 -7.06
C GLN A 34 -2.97 -11.55 -6.33
N VAL A 35 -1.70 -11.11 -6.21
CA VAL A 35 -1.38 -9.87 -5.47
C VAL A 35 -1.44 -8.68 -6.42
N GLN A 36 -2.33 -7.74 -6.13
CA GLN A 36 -2.49 -6.50 -6.89
C GLN A 36 -1.87 -5.31 -6.16
N PHE A 37 -1.90 -5.33 -4.82
CA PHE A 37 -1.43 -4.24 -3.99
C PHE A 37 -0.49 -4.66 -2.87
N THR A 38 0.49 -3.80 -2.58
CA THR A 38 1.29 -3.84 -1.35
C THR A 38 1.13 -2.53 -0.57
N ILE A 39 1.27 -2.61 0.76
CA ILE A 39 1.33 -1.44 1.64
C ILE A 39 2.79 -1.23 2.03
N ASN A 40 3.35 -0.09 1.65
CA ASN A 40 4.79 0.16 1.72
C ASN A 40 5.09 1.36 2.62
N VAL A 41 6.16 1.28 3.39
CA VAL A 41 6.73 2.41 4.14
C VAL A 41 8.08 2.76 3.55
N ILE A 42 8.28 4.04 3.24
CA ILE A 42 9.51 4.58 2.66
C ILE A 42 9.98 5.81 3.46
N PRO A 43 11.25 6.23 3.36
CA PRO A 43 11.67 7.55 3.84
C PRO A 43 10.93 8.66 3.08
N ASP A 44 10.47 9.70 3.77
CA ASP A 44 9.80 10.84 3.09
C ASP A 44 10.75 11.65 2.20
N SER A 45 12.06 11.50 2.41
CA SER A 45 13.10 12.10 1.57
C SER A 45 13.31 11.40 0.23
N ASP A 46 12.82 10.18 0.08
CA ASP A 46 13.04 9.39 -1.14
C ASP A 46 12.12 9.84 -2.27
N ASP A 47 12.56 9.58 -3.50
CA ASP A 47 11.77 9.88 -4.69
C ASP A 47 10.63 8.88 -4.85
N ALA A 48 9.41 9.40 -4.88
CA ALA A 48 8.17 8.64 -5.05
C ALA A 48 7.25 9.35 -6.07
N THR A 49 7.81 9.93 -7.14
CA THR A 49 7.04 10.67 -8.16
C THR A 49 5.95 9.86 -8.84
N ASP A 50 6.10 8.53 -8.91
CA ASP A 50 5.06 7.65 -9.46
C ASP A 50 3.81 7.59 -8.57
N TYR A 51 3.91 8.02 -7.30
CA TYR A 51 2.82 8.09 -6.33
C TYR A 51 2.28 9.52 -6.25
N ASP A 52 1.64 9.95 -7.33
CA ASP A 52 1.24 11.34 -7.58
C ASP A 52 -0.12 11.74 -6.99
N VAL A 53 -0.80 10.82 -6.30
CA VAL A 53 -2.09 11.07 -5.63
C VAL A 53 -2.02 10.63 -4.18
N ASP A 54 -2.50 11.49 -3.27
CA ASP A 54 -2.63 11.17 -1.84
C ASP A 54 -4.07 10.87 -1.46
N LEU A 55 -4.30 9.69 -0.89
CA LEU A 55 -5.56 9.31 -0.26
C LEU A 55 -5.54 9.68 1.23
N PRO A 56 -6.56 10.38 1.76
CA PRO A 56 -6.65 10.64 3.19
C PRO A 56 -6.95 9.34 3.95
N SER A 57 -6.24 9.10 5.06
CA SER A 57 -6.51 7.97 5.95
C SER A 57 -6.36 8.34 7.42
N ASN A 58 -6.85 7.47 8.31
CA ASN A 58 -6.64 7.58 9.75
C ASN A 58 -5.18 7.30 10.19
N LEU A 59 -4.30 6.95 9.26
CA LEU A 59 -2.85 6.77 9.47
C LEU A 59 -2.02 7.93 8.89
N GLY A 60 -2.67 8.94 8.31
CA GLY A 60 -2.03 9.97 7.50
C GLY A 60 -2.32 9.80 6.00
N PRO A 61 -1.78 10.67 5.14
CA PRO A 61 -1.91 10.50 3.69
C PRO A 61 -1.25 9.20 3.23
N VAL A 62 -1.87 8.55 2.25
CA VAL A 62 -1.37 7.34 1.59
C VAL A 62 -1.15 7.66 0.12
N GLY A 63 0.11 7.64 -0.31
CA GLY A 63 0.45 7.86 -1.71
C GLY A 63 0.06 6.66 -2.56
N ILE A 64 -0.54 6.91 -3.72
CA ILE A 64 -0.89 5.90 -4.72
C ILE A 64 -0.42 6.34 -6.10
N LYS A 65 -0.23 5.38 -6.99
CA LYS A 65 -0.08 5.68 -8.40
C LYS A 65 -1.41 6.17 -8.94
N GLY A 66 -1.48 7.38 -9.48
CA GLY A 66 -2.74 8.04 -9.80
C GLY A 66 -3.62 7.25 -10.76
N TYR A 67 -3.02 6.50 -11.69
CA TYR A 67 -3.76 5.63 -12.61
C TYR A 67 -4.36 4.39 -11.92
N SER A 68 -3.78 3.91 -10.81
CA SER A 68 -4.33 2.76 -10.06
C SER A 68 -5.66 3.05 -9.36
N GLN A 69 -6.10 4.32 -9.34
CA GLN A 69 -7.44 4.67 -8.87
C GLN A 69 -8.55 3.99 -9.65
N GLU A 70 -8.30 3.57 -10.90
CA GLU A 70 -9.29 2.83 -11.70
C GLU A 70 -9.61 1.44 -11.12
N ASP A 71 -8.71 0.89 -10.29
CA ASP A 71 -8.84 -0.39 -9.59
C ASP A 71 -9.25 -0.22 -8.11
N LEU A 72 -9.56 1.00 -7.67
CA LEU A 72 -9.91 1.33 -6.28
C LEU A 72 -11.34 1.91 -6.16
N ASP A 73 -11.96 1.69 -5.00
CA ASP A 73 -13.24 2.31 -4.62
C ASP A 73 -13.03 3.58 -3.77
N GLU A 74 -14.10 4.37 -3.56
CA GLU A 74 -14.08 5.61 -2.76
C GLU A 74 -13.76 5.37 -1.27
N HIS A 75 -14.38 4.37 -0.64
CA HIS A 75 -14.24 4.11 0.80
C HIS A 75 -13.38 2.87 1.08
N LEU A 76 -12.07 3.02 0.93
CA LEU A 76 -11.12 1.93 1.18
C LEU A 76 -10.99 1.56 2.66
N SER A 77 -10.87 0.27 2.93
CA SER A 77 -10.54 -0.30 4.24
C SER A 77 -9.43 -1.33 4.10
N LEU A 78 -8.36 -1.15 4.89
CA LEU A 78 -7.27 -2.10 5.00
C LEU A 78 -7.33 -2.82 6.36
N LYS A 79 -7.49 -4.15 6.34
CA LYS A 79 -7.66 -4.95 7.56
C LYS A 79 -6.56 -6.01 7.69
N TYR A 80 -5.87 -6.00 8.83
CA TYR A 80 -4.85 -7.01 9.12
C TYR A 80 -5.48 -8.36 9.48
N VAL A 81 -4.92 -9.44 8.94
CA VAL A 81 -5.35 -10.82 9.13
C VAL A 81 -4.23 -11.60 9.86
N PRO A 82 -4.26 -11.65 11.22
CA PRO A 82 -3.09 -12.07 12.01
C PRO A 82 -2.61 -13.49 11.79
N ASN A 83 -3.52 -14.42 11.48
CA ASN A 83 -3.19 -15.82 11.23
C ASN A 83 -2.38 -16.02 9.94
N MET A 84 -2.52 -15.13 8.96
CA MET A 84 -1.80 -15.18 7.69
C MET A 84 -0.70 -14.13 7.60
N SER A 85 -0.67 -13.17 8.54
CA SER A 85 0.26 -12.03 8.53
C SER A 85 0.20 -11.18 7.26
N ILE A 86 -0.99 -11.11 6.65
CA ILE A 86 -1.30 -10.28 5.48
C ILE A 86 -2.38 -9.26 5.83
N PHE A 87 -2.69 -8.37 4.90
CA PHE A 87 -3.85 -7.49 4.95
C PHE A 87 -4.83 -7.84 3.84
N THR A 88 -6.10 -7.48 4.05
CA THR A 88 -7.12 -7.44 3.00
C THR A 88 -7.47 -6.00 2.71
N LEU A 89 -7.56 -5.63 1.44
CA LEU A 89 -8.08 -4.37 0.94
C LEU A 89 -9.49 -4.58 0.42
N SER A 90 -10.42 -3.74 0.88
CA SER A 90 -11.82 -3.76 0.47
C SER A 90 -12.33 -2.35 0.26
N GLY A 91 -13.33 -2.19 -0.60
CA GLY A 91 -14.07 -0.96 -0.83
C GLY A 91 -15.57 -1.14 -0.64
N ASP A 92 -16.36 -0.19 -1.15
CA ASP A 92 -17.82 -0.26 -1.13
C ASP A 92 -18.37 -1.42 -1.99
N GLY A 93 -17.64 -1.79 -3.05
CA GLY A 93 -17.97 -2.87 -3.97
C GLY A 93 -17.63 -4.27 -3.46
N GLY A 94 -16.88 -4.38 -2.36
CA GLY A 94 -16.44 -5.64 -1.76
C GLY A 94 -14.92 -5.75 -1.64
N ASP A 95 -14.41 -6.99 -1.65
CA ASP A 95 -12.98 -7.26 -1.55
C ASP A 95 -12.27 -6.87 -2.86
N ILE A 96 -11.19 -6.11 -2.74
CA ILE A 96 -10.32 -5.67 -3.85
C ILE A 96 -9.11 -6.61 -3.96
N ASP A 97 -8.41 -6.81 -2.83
CA ASP A 97 -7.25 -7.69 -2.74
C ASP A 97 -7.24 -8.41 -1.37
N ASP A 98 -7.19 -9.73 -1.36
CA ASP A 98 -7.19 -10.54 -0.14
C ASP A 98 -5.78 -10.89 0.38
N ASN A 99 -4.73 -10.43 -0.30
CA ASN A 99 -3.34 -10.77 -0.05
C ASN A 99 -2.40 -9.56 -0.17
N VAL A 100 -2.73 -8.48 0.54
CA VAL A 100 -1.91 -7.28 0.61
C VAL A 100 -0.76 -7.49 1.59
N GLN A 101 0.47 -7.47 1.09
CA GLN A 101 1.68 -7.59 1.91
C GLN A 101 2.16 -6.22 2.41
N PHE A 102 2.81 -6.22 3.57
CA PHE A 102 3.46 -5.04 4.13
C PHE A 102 4.97 -5.10 3.93
N ILE A 103 5.56 -4.05 3.38
CA ILE A 103 7.00 -3.90 3.16
C ILE A 103 7.48 -2.59 3.80
N ASP A 104 8.48 -2.66 4.67
CA ASP A 104 9.15 -1.48 5.19
C ASP A 104 10.52 -1.33 4.52
N PHE A 105 10.64 -0.39 3.59
CA PHE A 105 11.89 -0.08 2.88
C PHE A 105 12.88 0.74 3.72
N THR A 106 12.51 1.09 4.96
CA THR A 106 13.39 1.78 5.91
C THR A 106 14.13 0.80 6.83
N GLU A 107 13.70 -0.46 6.88
CA GLU A 107 14.33 -1.53 7.65
C GLU A 107 15.29 -2.31 6.74
N SER A 108 16.54 -2.48 7.21
CA SER A 108 17.62 -3.17 6.48
C SER A 108 17.72 -4.66 6.83
#